data_AF-A0AAP5HJD5-F1
#
_entry.id   AF-A0AAP5HJD5-F1
#
_cell.length_a   1.000
_cell.length_b   1.000
_cell.length_c   1.000
_cell.angle_alpha   90.00
_cell.angle_beta   90.00
_cell.angle_gamma   90.00
#
_symmetry.space_group_name_H-M   'P 1'
#
loop_
_entity.id
_entity.type
_entity.pdbx_description
1 polymer ?
#
loop_
_entity_poly.entity_id
_entity_poly.type
_entity_poly.pdbx_seq_one_letter_code
_entity_poly.pdbx_strand_id
1 'polypeptide(L)'
;MSVVKQSANAVRLDPRRVEQLKNIALKLGTTNAGVIAQTIRQHVAAGTIPADIPGIGVRKVPGGITIGIDDAEPVKLGYEIARQIASSLRAAADNGASDIQPFAEVGYGVMKQGTGIKFLLPFSGTGARSYKNAVSFPPDLAADLAGVIEKAAQ
;
A
#
# COMPACT_ATOMS: atom_id res chain seq x y z
N MET A 1 -3.57 25.88 14.11
CA MET A 1 -3.83 24.45 14.35
C MET A 1 -2.57 23.68 13.97
N SER A 2 -1.82 23.18 14.95
CA SER A 2 -0.58 22.43 14.70
C SER A 2 -0.92 21.01 14.30
N VAL A 3 -0.54 20.64 13.08
CA VAL A 3 -0.54 19.23 12.64
C VAL A 3 0.56 18.53 13.41
N VAL A 4 0.17 17.60 14.28
CA VAL A 4 1.10 16.71 14.97
C VAL A 4 1.79 15.86 13.91
N LYS A 5 3.07 16.15 13.66
CA LYS A 5 3.97 15.20 12.96
C LYS A 5 3.98 13.92 13.78
N GLN A 6 3.32 12.88 13.29
CA GLN A 6 3.36 11.56 13.89
C GLN A 6 4.77 10.99 13.69
N SER A 7 5.64 11.23 14.68
CA SER A 7 6.89 10.52 14.85
C SER A 7 6.62 9.01 14.86
N ALA A 8 7.44 8.21 14.18
CA ALA A 8 7.33 6.76 14.15
C ALA A 8 7.19 6.18 15.58
N ASN A 9 5.98 5.82 15.96
CA ASN A 9 5.69 5.25 17.27
C ASN A 9 6.08 3.77 17.25
N ALA A 10 7.31 3.48 17.67
CA ALA A 10 7.71 2.11 17.94
C ALA A 10 6.92 1.59 19.15
N VAL A 11 5.90 0.76 18.90
CA VAL A 11 5.22 0.02 19.97
C VAL A 11 6.19 -1.01 20.52
N ARG A 12 6.64 -0.82 21.76
CA ARG A 12 7.49 -1.79 22.46
C ARG A 12 6.64 -2.92 23.02
N LEU A 13 6.83 -4.13 22.50
CA LEU A 13 6.22 -5.35 23.01
C LEU A 13 7.13 -6.02 24.03
N ASP A 14 6.53 -6.64 25.05
CA ASP A 14 7.26 -7.54 25.95
C ASP A 14 7.93 -8.67 25.15
N PRO A 15 9.18 -9.08 25.47
CA PRO A 15 9.89 -10.12 24.73
C PRO A 15 9.12 -11.44 24.60
N ARG A 16 8.35 -11.82 25.63
CA ARG A 16 7.52 -13.04 25.59
C ARG A 16 6.40 -12.92 24.56
N ARG A 17 5.85 -11.71 24.37
CA ARG A 17 4.86 -11.43 23.32
C ARG A 17 5.47 -11.41 21.93
N VAL A 18 6.72 -10.94 21.80
CA VAL A 18 7.46 -11.02 20.52
C VAL A 18 7.67 -12.48 20.13
N GLU A 19 8.05 -13.36 21.06
CA GLU A 19 8.20 -14.79 20.79
C GLU A 19 6.87 -15.45 20.40
N GLN A 20 5.77 -15.10 21.07
CA GLN A 20 4.43 -15.56 20.66
C GLN A 20 4.08 -15.11 19.23
N LEU A 21 4.36 -13.84 18.89
CA LEU A 21 4.12 -13.31 17.55
C LEU A 21 4.94 -14.05 16.49
N LYS A 22 6.21 -14.34 16.77
CA LYS A 22 7.08 -15.17 15.90
C LYS A 22 6.53 -16.57 15.70
N ASN A 23 6.05 -17.21 16.78
CA ASN A 23 5.47 -18.55 16.70
C ASN A 23 4.19 -18.57 15.83
N ILE A 24 3.34 -17.55 15.96
CA ILE A 24 2.17 -17.38 15.09
C ILE A 24 2.62 -17.18 13.64
N ALA A 25 3.57 -16.27 13.40
CA ALA A 25 4.09 -15.98 12.08
C ALA A 25 4.65 -17.24 11.39
N LEU A 26 5.42 -18.06 12.12
CA LEU A 26 5.94 -19.35 11.64
C LEU A 26 4.81 -20.32 11.27
N LYS A 27 3.78 -20.44 12.11
CA LYS A 27 2.64 -21.32 11.85
C LYS A 27 1.80 -20.89 10.64
N LEU A 28 1.74 -19.59 10.38
CA LEU A 28 1.01 -19.00 9.27
C LEU A 28 1.86 -18.83 8.00
N GLY A 29 3.15 -19.19 8.04
CA GLY A 29 4.05 -19.00 6.90
C GLY A 29 4.25 -17.54 6.51
N THR A 30 4.23 -16.62 7.49
CA THR A 30 4.31 -15.17 7.27
C THR A 30 5.32 -14.50 8.21
N THR A 31 5.43 -13.18 8.18
CA THR A 31 6.27 -12.38 9.10
C THR A 31 5.46 -11.81 10.25
N ASN A 32 6.11 -11.30 11.30
CA ASN A 32 5.41 -10.58 12.37
C ASN A 32 4.55 -9.42 11.84
N ALA A 33 5.04 -8.70 10.82
CA ALA A 33 4.27 -7.67 10.14
C ALA A 33 3.04 -8.26 9.42
N GLY A 34 3.21 -9.39 8.74
CA GLY A 34 2.11 -10.11 8.08
C GLY A 34 1.02 -10.59 9.05
N VAL A 35 1.38 -11.02 10.26
CA VAL A 35 0.40 -11.34 11.31
C VAL A 35 -0.41 -10.11 11.73
N ILE A 36 0.26 -8.97 11.91
CA ILE A 36 -0.40 -7.70 12.25
C ILE A 36 -1.33 -7.29 11.11
N ALA A 37 -0.87 -7.35 9.86
CA ALA A 37 -1.68 -7.03 8.69
C ALA A 37 -2.91 -7.93 8.54
N GLN A 38 -2.77 -9.24 8.80
CA GLN A 38 -3.91 -10.15 8.82
C GLN A 38 -4.92 -9.77 9.91
N THR A 39 -4.44 -9.38 11.09
CA THR A 39 -5.31 -8.93 12.19
C THR A 39 -6.06 -7.63 11.82
N ILE A 40 -5.38 -6.68 11.18
CA ILE A 40 -5.99 -5.45 10.66
C ILE A 40 -7.09 -5.81 9.64
N ARG A 41 -6.79 -6.68 8.66
CA ARG A 41 -7.78 -7.14 7.67
C ARG A 41 -8.99 -7.82 8.30
N GLN A 42 -8.80 -8.61 9.36
CA GLN A 42 -9.91 -9.23 10.10
C GLN A 42 -10.83 -8.17 10.72
N HIS A 43 -10.27 -7.12 11.32
CA HIS A 43 -11.07 -6.02 11.88
C HIS A 43 -11.75 -5.17 10.81
N VAL A 44 -11.12 -4.98 9.65
CA VAL A 44 -11.76 -4.35 8.47
C VAL A 44 -12.94 -5.20 7.99
N ALA A 45 -12.75 -6.52 7.82
CA ALA A 45 -13.80 -7.43 7.37
C ALA A 45 -14.97 -7.51 8.36
N ALA A 46 -14.69 -7.41 9.66
CA ALA A 46 -15.70 -7.33 10.71
C ALA A 46 -16.39 -5.96 10.83
N GLY A 47 -15.99 -4.96 10.02
CA GLY A 47 -16.51 -3.60 10.10
C GLY A 47 -16.11 -2.84 11.38
N THR A 48 -15.12 -3.33 12.13
CA THR A 48 -14.62 -2.68 13.34
C THR A 48 -13.87 -1.39 13.01
N ILE A 49 -13.14 -1.38 11.89
CA ILE A 49 -12.43 -0.22 11.35
C ILE A 49 -12.72 -0.11 9.84
N PRO A 50 -12.65 1.09 9.24
CA PRO A 50 -12.80 1.25 7.80
C PRO A 50 -11.63 0.58 7.05
N ALA A 51 -11.85 0.27 5.77
CA ALA A 51 -10.82 -0.27 4.87
C ALA A 51 -9.82 0.78 4.38
N ASP A 52 -9.99 2.04 4.79
CA ASP A 52 -9.14 3.15 4.37
C ASP A 52 -7.74 3.03 4.98
N ILE A 53 -6.72 3.26 4.15
CA ILE A 53 -5.32 3.27 4.60
C ILE A 53 -4.96 4.71 5.00
N PRO A 54 -4.55 4.98 6.25
CA PRO A 54 -4.12 6.31 6.66
C PRO A 54 -3.01 6.86 5.74
N GLY A 55 -3.17 8.12 5.30
CA GLY A 55 -2.24 8.75 4.36
C GLY A 55 -2.42 8.32 2.90
N ILE A 56 -3.41 7.49 2.55
CA ILE A 56 -3.72 7.15 1.16
C ILE A 56 -5.21 7.38 0.89
N GLY A 57 -5.50 8.29 -0.04
CA GLY A 57 -6.86 8.56 -0.50
C GLY A 57 -7.14 7.87 -1.83
N VAL A 58 -8.09 6.94 -1.88
CA VAL A 58 -8.58 6.35 -3.13
C VAL A 58 -10.08 6.63 -3.25
N ARG A 59 -10.49 7.31 -4.32
CA ARG A 59 -11.90 7.70 -4.52
C ARG A 59 -12.34 7.43 -5.95
N LYS A 60 -13.57 6.92 -6.11
CA LYS A 60 -14.23 6.80 -7.41
C LYS A 60 -14.68 8.19 -7.90
N VAL A 61 -14.46 8.48 -9.17
CA VAL A 61 -14.85 9.74 -9.82
C VAL A 61 -15.45 9.47 -11.21
N PRO A 62 -16.15 10.44 -11.84
CA PRO A 62 -16.61 10.25 -13.21
C PRO A 62 -15.46 9.91 -14.17
N GLY A 63 -15.58 8.74 -14.80
CA GLY A 63 -14.59 8.22 -15.76
C GLY A 63 -13.37 7.53 -15.14
N GLY A 64 -13.31 7.29 -13.82
CA GLY A 64 -12.18 6.60 -13.22
C GLY A 64 -12.08 6.70 -11.70
N ILE A 65 -10.85 6.77 -11.20
CA ILE A 65 -10.54 6.97 -9.77
C ILE A 65 -9.54 8.11 -9.60
N THR A 66 -9.43 8.62 -8.38
CA THR A 66 -8.31 9.44 -7.94
C THR A 66 -7.54 8.70 -6.85
N ILE A 67 -6.21 8.68 -6.95
CA ILE A 67 -5.32 8.21 -5.90
C ILE A 67 -4.53 9.41 -5.39
N GLY A 68 -4.51 9.65 -4.09
CA GLY A 68 -3.68 10.65 -3.41
C GLY A 68 -2.88 10.01 -2.28
N ILE A 69 -1.72 10.58 -1.96
CA ILE A 69 -0.88 10.16 -0.83
C ILE A 69 -0.56 11.40 0.01
N ASP A 70 -0.74 11.28 1.32
CA ASP A 70 -0.57 12.37 2.30
C ASP A 70 -1.29 13.65 1.83
N ASP A 71 -0.55 14.77 1.77
CA ASP A 71 -1.05 16.08 1.34
C ASP A 71 -0.80 16.36 -0.16
N ALA A 72 -0.45 15.34 -0.95
CA ALA A 72 -0.19 15.50 -2.37
C ALA A 72 -1.46 15.62 -3.20
N GLU A 73 -1.34 16.31 -4.35
CA GLU A 73 -2.44 16.41 -5.30
C GLU A 73 -2.81 15.02 -5.83
N PRO A 74 -4.09 14.61 -5.75
CA PRO A 74 -4.52 13.30 -6.25
C PRO A 74 -4.35 13.18 -7.76
N VAL A 75 -3.89 12.01 -8.21
CA VAL A 75 -3.78 11.67 -9.63
C VAL A 75 -5.06 10.98 -10.07
N LYS A 76 -5.71 11.54 -11.11
CA LYS A 76 -6.86 10.92 -11.77
C LYS A 76 -6.39 9.84 -12.74
N LEU A 77 -6.99 8.66 -12.64
CA LEU A 77 -6.69 7.48 -13.47
C LEU A 77 -7.98 6.91 -14.04
N GLY A 78 -7.95 6.42 -15.28
CA GLY A 78 -9.05 5.64 -15.84
C GLY A 78 -9.19 4.28 -15.14
N TYR A 79 -10.38 3.68 -15.20
CA TYR A 79 -10.66 2.40 -14.54
C TYR A 79 -9.72 1.27 -14.98
N GLU A 80 -9.41 1.18 -16.28
CA GLU A 80 -8.49 0.13 -16.78
C GLU A 80 -7.09 0.28 -16.20
N ILE A 81 -6.56 1.50 -16.18
CA ILE A 81 -5.26 1.79 -15.59
C ILE A 81 -5.24 1.49 -14.09
N ALA A 82 -6.31 1.84 -13.37
CA ALA A 82 -6.44 1.51 -11.95
C ALA A 82 -6.41 -0.01 -11.70
N ARG A 83 -7.11 -0.79 -12.52
CA ARG A 83 -7.07 -2.27 -12.46
C ARG A 83 -5.67 -2.83 -12.73
N GLN A 84 -4.97 -2.29 -13.72
CA GLN A 84 -3.59 -2.67 -14.03
C GLN A 84 -2.64 -2.39 -12.86
N ILE A 85 -2.77 -1.23 -12.21
CA ILE A 85 -2.00 -0.87 -11.02
C ILE A 85 -2.27 -1.85 -9.88
N ALA A 86 -3.54 -2.13 -9.58
CA ALA A 86 -3.88 -3.05 -8.50
C ALA A 86 -3.35 -4.47 -8.74
N SER A 87 -3.49 -4.98 -9.97
CA SER A 87 -2.93 -6.27 -10.38
C SER A 87 -1.40 -6.29 -10.21
N SER A 88 -0.73 -5.20 -10.59
CA SER A 88 0.73 -5.05 -10.47
C SER A 88 1.20 -5.00 -9.02
N LEU A 89 0.50 -4.27 -8.15
CA LEU A 89 0.77 -4.21 -6.71
C LEU A 89 0.62 -5.60 -6.06
N ARG A 90 -0.43 -6.35 -6.42
CA ARG A 90 -0.61 -7.72 -5.93
C ARG A 90 0.45 -8.68 -6.43
N ALA A 91 0.76 -8.65 -7.72
CA ALA A 91 1.81 -9.49 -8.29
C ALA A 91 3.17 -9.23 -7.62
N ALA A 92 3.49 -7.96 -7.32
CA ALA A 92 4.70 -7.58 -6.60
C ALA A 92 4.68 -8.06 -5.13
N ALA A 93 3.51 -8.03 -4.48
CA ALA A 93 3.33 -8.51 -3.11
C ALA A 93 3.45 -10.04 -2.98
N ASP A 94 2.81 -10.79 -3.88
CA ASP A 94 2.70 -12.24 -3.80
C ASP A 94 3.94 -12.95 -4.36
N ASN A 95 4.38 -12.56 -5.56
CA ASN A 95 5.39 -13.30 -6.33
C ASN A 95 6.78 -12.67 -6.23
N GLY A 96 6.88 -11.52 -5.57
CA GLY A 96 8.12 -10.76 -5.51
C GLY A 96 8.65 -10.34 -6.89
N ALA A 97 7.76 -10.22 -7.87
CA ALA A 97 8.10 -10.02 -9.26
C ALA A 97 8.89 -8.71 -9.48
N SER A 98 9.84 -8.81 -10.40
CA SER A 98 10.71 -7.77 -10.95
C SER A 98 9.94 -6.59 -11.53
N ASP A 99 10.45 -5.37 -11.33
CA ASP A 99 10.25 -4.17 -12.14
C ASP A 99 9.09 -4.21 -13.15
N ILE A 100 7.90 -3.83 -12.72
CA ILE A 100 6.81 -3.47 -13.62
C ILE A 100 7.06 -2.01 -14.04
N GLN A 101 8.05 -1.87 -14.93
CA GLN A 101 8.48 -0.62 -15.57
C GLN A 101 7.40 -0.10 -16.52
N PRO A 102 7.31 1.23 -16.72
CA PRO A 102 6.05 1.94 -16.85
C PRO A 102 5.23 1.55 -18.07
N PHE A 103 3.91 1.56 -17.89
CA PHE A 103 2.99 1.72 -19.02
C PHE A 103 3.31 3.08 -19.63
N ALA A 104 3.92 3.08 -20.82
CA ALA A 104 4.56 4.24 -21.47
C ALA A 104 3.66 5.49 -21.58
N GLU A 105 2.35 5.34 -21.38
CA GLU A 105 1.35 6.39 -21.53
C GLU A 105 1.08 7.22 -20.25
N VAL A 106 1.42 6.73 -19.05
CA VAL A 106 0.88 7.29 -17.80
C VAL A 106 1.93 7.54 -16.70
N GLY A 107 3.19 7.13 -16.93
CA GLY A 107 4.31 7.46 -16.04
C GLY A 107 4.21 6.85 -14.64
N TYR A 108 3.48 5.73 -14.48
CA TYR A 108 3.41 4.99 -13.23
C TYR A 108 4.16 3.66 -13.31
N GLY A 109 4.53 3.10 -12.17
CA GLY A 109 5.15 1.78 -12.13
C GLY A 109 5.28 1.19 -10.74
N VAL A 110 5.46 -0.12 -10.68
CA VAL A 110 5.58 -0.89 -9.44
C VAL A 110 6.87 -1.68 -9.49
N MET A 111 7.73 -1.52 -8.50
CA MET A 111 9.04 -2.18 -8.43
C MET A 111 9.23 -2.77 -7.05
N LYS A 112 9.68 -4.02 -6.98
CA LYS A 112 10.19 -4.55 -5.71
C LYS A 112 11.60 -4.03 -5.46
N GLN A 113 11.83 -3.45 -4.28
CA GLN A 113 13.15 -2.99 -3.85
C GLN A 113 13.45 -3.53 -2.44
N GLY A 114 14.33 -4.52 -2.36
CA GLY A 114 14.62 -5.22 -1.10
C GLY A 114 13.38 -5.94 -0.57
N THR A 115 12.98 -5.63 0.66
CA THR A 115 11.76 -6.16 1.29
C THR A 115 10.51 -5.32 1.02
N GLY A 116 10.64 -4.16 0.36
CA GLY A 116 9.54 -3.25 0.07
C GLY A 116 9.13 -3.23 -1.41
N ILE A 117 7.97 -2.63 -1.67
CA ILE A 117 7.40 -2.38 -2.98
C ILE A 117 7.31 -0.88 -3.20
N LYS A 118 8.03 -0.39 -4.19
CA LYS A 118 7.98 0.98 -4.68
C LYS A 118 6.80 1.15 -5.61
N PHE A 119 6.00 2.17 -5.33
CA PHE A 119 4.91 2.61 -6.19
C PHE A 119 5.22 4.02 -6.70
N LEU A 120 5.50 4.12 -7.99
CA LEU A 120 5.69 5.38 -8.69
C LEU A 120 4.37 5.78 -9.32
N LEU A 121 3.86 6.94 -8.92
CA LEU A 121 2.76 7.65 -9.57
C LEU A 121 3.18 9.13 -9.59
N PRO A 122 2.86 9.91 -10.63
CA PRO A 122 3.23 11.31 -10.72
C PRO A 122 2.40 12.22 -9.78
N PHE A 123 2.42 11.94 -8.47
CA PHE A 123 1.79 12.79 -7.47
C PHE A 123 2.47 14.15 -7.43
N SER A 124 1.73 15.21 -7.79
CA SER A 124 2.27 16.56 -7.74
C SER A 124 2.58 16.95 -6.29
N GLY A 125 3.73 17.59 -6.06
CA GLY A 125 4.18 18.01 -4.73
C GLY A 125 5.00 16.97 -3.93
N THR A 126 5.03 15.69 -4.34
CA THR A 126 5.79 14.65 -3.61
C THR A 126 7.26 14.52 -4.02
N GLY A 127 7.64 15.05 -5.19
CA GLY A 127 8.97 14.83 -5.77
C GLY A 127 9.20 13.41 -6.31
N ALA A 128 8.18 12.55 -6.32
CA ALA A 128 8.22 11.19 -6.86
C ALA A 128 8.31 11.18 -8.40
N ARG A 129 9.49 11.54 -8.93
CA ARG A 129 9.80 11.55 -10.38
C ARG A 129 10.60 10.33 -10.83
N SER A 130 11.00 9.48 -9.89
CA SER A 130 11.75 8.24 -10.13
C SER A 130 11.54 7.27 -8.98
N TYR A 131 11.85 6.00 -9.18
CA TYR A 131 11.76 4.97 -8.12
C TYR A 131 12.60 5.28 -6.88
N LYS A 132 13.69 6.07 -7.01
CA LYS A 132 14.51 6.51 -5.87
C LYS A 132 13.69 7.32 -4.85
N ASN A 133 12.73 8.10 -5.35
CA ASN A 133 11.88 8.99 -4.54
C ASN A 133 10.41 8.51 -4.52
N ALA A 134 10.13 7.32 -5.04
CA ALA A 134 8.81 6.73 -5.00
C ALA A 134 8.46 6.24 -3.59
N VAL A 135 7.17 6.26 -3.28
CA VAL A 135 6.63 5.76 -2.01
C VAL A 135 6.89 4.26 -1.93
N SER A 136 7.25 3.78 -0.75
CA SER A 136 7.54 2.37 -0.50
C SER A 136 6.53 1.80 0.48
N PHE A 137 5.96 0.66 0.13
CA PHE A 137 5.06 -0.09 0.98
C PHE A 137 5.67 -1.44 1.35
N PRO A 138 5.44 -1.97 2.55
CA PRO A 138 5.65 -3.39 2.80
C PRO A 138 4.64 -4.22 1.97
N PRO A 139 4.96 -5.50 1.66
CA PRO A 139 4.15 -6.31 0.74
C PRO A 139 2.68 -6.45 1.13
N ASP A 140 2.40 -6.60 2.43
CA ASP A 140 1.05 -6.70 2.97
C ASP A 140 0.23 -5.42 2.74
N LEU A 141 0.83 -4.25 2.97
CA LEU A 141 0.16 -2.97 2.74
C LEU A 141 -0.03 -2.67 1.25
N ALA A 142 0.90 -3.11 0.39
CA ALA A 142 0.73 -3.02 -1.06
C ALA A 142 -0.45 -3.88 -1.55
N ALA A 143 -0.63 -5.09 -0.98
CA ALA A 143 -1.76 -5.95 -1.28
C ALA A 143 -3.10 -5.34 -0.81
N ASP A 144 -3.11 -4.71 0.37
CA ASP A 144 -4.28 -4.00 0.88
C ASP A 144 -4.63 -2.80 -0.02
N LEU A 145 -3.63 -2.02 -0.44
CA LEU A 145 -3.80 -0.91 -1.39
C LEU A 145 -4.37 -1.39 -2.74
N ALA A 146 -3.90 -2.52 -3.26
CA ALA A 146 -4.46 -3.12 -4.47
C ALA A 146 -5.96 -3.42 -4.30
N GLY A 147 -6.37 -3.95 -3.14
CA GLY A 147 -7.78 -4.19 -2.81
C GLY A 147 -8.62 -2.91 -2.80
N VAL A 148 -8.11 -1.84 -2.20
CA VAL A 148 -8.80 -0.53 -2.17
C VAL A 148 -8.95 0.05 -3.58
N ILE A 149 -7.89 -0.01 -4.41
CA ILE A 149 -7.91 0.47 -5.80
C ILE A 149 -8.93 -0.31 -6.63
N GLU A 150 -8.95 -1.64 -6.53
CA GLU A 150 -9.91 -2.44 -7.29
C GLU A 150 -11.34 -2.16 -6.90
N LYS A 151 -11.62 -2.04 -5.60
CA LYS A 151 -12.97 -1.71 -5.14
C LYS A 151 -13.44 -0.36 -5.69
N ALA A 152 -12.54 0.63 -5.76
CA ALA A 152 -12.86 1.92 -6.36
C ALA A 152 -13.01 1.87 -7.89
N ALA A 153 -12.38 0.89 -8.53
CA ALA A 153 -12.37 0.71 -9.99
C ALA A 153 -13.45 -0.25 -10.53
N GLN A 154 -14.36 -0.71 -9.68
CA GLN A 154 -15.58 -1.45 -10.05
C GLN A 154 -16.68 -0.51 -10.55
#